data_AF-A0A2G6C968-F1
#
_entry.id   AF-A0A2G6C968-F1
#
_cell.length_a   1.000
_cell.length_b   1.000
_cell.length_c   1.000
_cell.angle_alpha   90.00
_cell.angle_beta   90.00
_cell.angle_gamma   90.00
#
_symmetry.space_group_name_H-M   'P 1'
#
loop_
_entity.id
_entity.type
_entity.pdbx_description
1 polymer ?
#
loop_
_entity_poly.entity_id
_entity_poly.type
_entity_poly.pdbx_seq_one_letter_code
_entity_poly.pdbx_strand_id
1 'polypeptide(L)'
;MLEPFRLLDACWAGRGEVFTLHNAEEKRRYSFKGATLVQATYVNELVLRTFQPMQPLPELFTRYRHLLHLLEDGDNLPAVMLFELEVLAACGHELSSWQDDANGQVIRPDLNYHYQPERGLYPLINEDTQQADLPFT
;
A
#
# COMPACT_ATOMS: atom_id res chain seq x y z
N MET A 1 -17.92 13.76 18.66
CA MET A 1 -17.03 12.66 19.08
C MET A 1 -16.04 12.42 17.95
N LEU A 2 -14.75 12.34 18.25
CA LEU A 2 -13.72 11.99 17.26
C LEU A 2 -13.76 10.49 17.06
N GLU A 3 -14.19 10.06 15.87
CA GLU A 3 -14.28 8.65 15.50
C GLU A 3 -13.50 8.43 14.20
N PRO A 4 -12.98 7.21 13.97
CA PRO A 4 -12.32 6.89 12.72
C PRO A 4 -13.27 7.04 11.52
N PHE A 5 -12.69 7.15 10.33
CA PHE A 5 -13.43 7.24 9.06
C PHE A 5 -14.35 8.47 8.96
N ARG A 6 -13.98 9.55 9.65
CA ARG A 6 -14.57 10.88 9.48
C ARG A 6 -13.52 11.82 8.91
N LEU A 7 -13.85 12.47 7.79
CA LEU A 7 -13.04 13.54 7.24
C LEU A 7 -13.35 14.82 8.01
N LEU A 8 -12.32 15.42 8.60
CA LEU A 8 -12.44 16.58 9.45
C LEU A 8 -11.66 17.76 8.87
N ASP A 9 -12.26 18.94 8.88
CA ASP A 9 -11.52 20.19 8.87
C ASP A 9 -11.24 20.55 10.33
N ALA A 10 -9.99 20.40 10.76
CA ALA A 10 -9.60 20.54 12.16
C ALA A 10 -8.52 21.62 12.34
N CYS A 11 -8.59 22.33 13.46
CA CYS A 11 -7.61 23.31 13.88
C CYS A 11 -7.18 22.99 15.31
N TRP A 12 -5.87 22.84 15.52
CA TRP A 12 -5.29 22.53 16.82
C TRP A 12 -3.98 23.28 17.01
N ALA A 13 -3.59 23.52 18.27
CA ALA A 13 -2.32 24.14 18.62
C ALA A 13 -1.72 23.46 19.85
N GLY A 14 -0.40 23.41 19.93
CA GLY A 14 0.30 22.72 21.01
C GLY A 14 1.81 22.75 20.83
N ARG A 15 2.53 22.30 21.87
CA ARG A 15 3.99 22.09 21.83
C ARG A 15 4.30 20.70 22.41
N GLY A 16 5.25 20.01 21.80
CA GLY A 16 5.57 18.63 22.18
C GLY A 16 4.44 17.67 21.78
N GLU A 17 4.06 16.78 22.69
CA GLU A 17 3.06 15.72 22.44
C GLU A 17 1.62 16.14 22.77
N VAL A 18 1.43 17.30 23.41
CA VAL A 18 0.10 17.76 23.84
C VAL A 18 -0.41 18.83 22.87
N PHE A 19 -1.50 18.49 22.18
CA PHE A 19 -2.22 19.39 21.30
C PHE A 19 -3.62 19.66 21.84
N THR A 20 -4.02 20.93 21.82
CA THR A 20 -5.38 21.38 22.13
C THR A 20 -6.14 21.56 20.83
N LEU A 21 -7.20 20.77 20.65
CA LEU A 21 -8.12 20.88 19.51
C LEU A 21 -9.06 22.07 19.72
N HIS A 22 -8.96 23.08 18.85
CA HIS A 22 -9.78 24.29 18.92
C HIS A 22 -11.04 24.20 18.07
N ASN A 23 -10.95 23.56 16.90
CA ASN A 23 -12.09 23.31 16.02
C ASN A 23 -11.96 21.94 15.36
N ALA A 24 -13.09 21.28 15.10
CA ALA A 24 -13.18 20.06 14.31
C ALA A 24 -14.56 19.97 13.66
N GLU A 25 -14.63 20.28 12.38
CA GLU A 25 -15.84 20.23 11.57
C GLU A 25 -15.86 18.95 10.74
N GLU A 26 -16.93 18.16 10.86
CA GLU A 26 -17.12 16.96 10.05
C GLU A 26 -17.53 17.36 8.63
N LYS A 27 -16.69 17.03 7.65
CA LYS A 27 -16.96 17.27 6.22
C LYS A 27 -17.64 16.08 5.57
N ARG A 28 -17.28 14.88 6.02
CA ARG A 28 -17.82 13.62 5.51
C ARG A 28 -17.63 12.52 6.54
N ARG A 29 -18.54 11.56 6.51
CA ARG A 29 -18.43 10.29 7.20
C ARG A 29 -18.43 9.17 6.17
N TYR A 30 -17.49 8.23 6.30
CA TYR A 30 -17.51 6.99 5.53
C TYR A 30 -18.17 5.90 6.39
N SER A 31 -19.05 5.09 5.80
CA SER A 31 -19.74 4.01 6.52
C SER A 31 -19.37 2.64 5.97
N PHE A 32 -18.58 1.90 6.74
CA PHE A 32 -18.14 0.56 6.36
C PHE A 32 -18.82 -0.52 7.20
N LYS A 33 -18.98 -1.72 6.62
CA LYS A 33 -19.57 -2.89 7.28
C LYS A 33 -18.89 -4.17 6.79
N GLY A 34 -18.81 -5.19 7.65
CA GLY A 34 -18.25 -6.48 7.27
C GLY A 34 -16.82 -6.36 6.72
N ALA A 35 -16.57 -6.94 5.54
CA ALA A 35 -15.25 -6.97 4.91
C ALA A 35 -14.65 -5.57 4.65
N THR A 36 -15.46 -4.60 4.20
CA THR A 36 -14.95 -3.24 3.90
C THR A 36 -14.47 -2.51 5.17
N LEU A 37 -15.09 -2.79 6.32
CA LEU A 37 -14.63 -2.24 7.60
C LEU A 37 -13.27 -2.82 7.99
N VAL A 38 -13.06 -4.12 7.76
CA VAL A 38 -11.76 -4.77 8.01
C VAL A 38 -10.70 -4.18 7.10
N GLN A 39 -10.99 -4.01 5.80
CA GLN A 39 -10.07 -3.40 4.84
C GLN A 39 -9.72 -1.95 5.19
N ALA A 40 -10.72 -1.12 5.49
CA ALA A 40 -10.48 0.28 5.87
C ALA A 40 -9.68 0.38 7.19
N THR A 41 -9.94 -0.53 8.14
CA THR A 41 -9.19 -0.57 9.42
C THR A 41 -7.74 -1.02 9.20
N TYR A 42 -7.52 -2.02 8.35
CA TYR A 42 -6.17 -2.45 7.96
C TYR A 42 -5.37 -1.31 7.34
N VAL A 43 -5.99 -0.55 6.44
CA VAL A 43 -5.34 0.61 5.82
C VAL A 43 -4.97 1.68 6.85
N ASN A 44 -5.83 1.94 7.83
CA ASN A 44 -5.50 2.85 8.93
C ASN A 44 -4.30 2.36 9.72
N GLU A 45 -4.27 1.08 10.07
CA GLU A 45 -3.17 0.47 10.79
C GLU A 45 -1.86 0.58 10.01
N LEU A 46 -1.89 0.29 8.70
CA LEU A 46 -0.75 0.41 7.82
C LEU A 46 -0.15 1.82 7.87
N VAL A 47 -0.97 2.86 7.67
CA VAL A 47 -0.50 4.25 7.70
C VAL A 47 0.06 4.62 9.07
N LEU A 48 -0.63 4.25 10.16
CA LEU A 48 -0.24 4.59 11.52
C LEU A 48 1.05 3.89 11.98
N ARG A 49 1.34 2.69 11.46
CA ARG A 49 2.56 1.94 11.78
C ARG A 49 3.75 2.36 10.92
N THR A 50 3.50 2.80 9.69
CA THR A 50 4.56 3.10 8.73
C THR A 50 5.15 4.50 8.93
N PHE A 51 4.32 5.51 9.20
CA PHE A 51 4.78 6.91 9.20
C PHE A 51 4.92 7.50 10.60
N GLN A 52 5.80 8.49 10.71
CA GLN A 52 5.96 9.24 11.95
C GLN A 52 4.76 10.17 12.16
N PRO A 53 4.31 10.37 13.42
CA PRO A 53 3.29 11.37 13.72
C PRO A 53 3.68 12.75 13.21
N MET A 54 2.69 13.52 12.73
CA MET A 54 2.87 14.88 12.19
C MET A 54 3.78 14.99 10.95
N GLN A 55 4.08 13.88 10.27
CA GLN A 55 4.70 13.90 8.95
C GLN A 55 3.67 14.36 7.89
N PRO A 56 3.96 15.41 7.08
CA PRO A 56 3.06 15.83 6.02
C PRO A 56 3.08 14.83 4.86
N LEU A 57 1.91 14.28 4.52
CA LEU A 57 1.71 13.31 3.43
C LEU A 57 0.46 13.66 2.58
N PRO A 58 0.41 14.82 1.92
CA PRO A 58 -0.82 15.32 1.26
C PRO A 58 -1.26 14.47 0.05
N GLU A 59 -0.32 13.95 -0.74
CA GLU A 59 -0.62 13.08 -1.89
C GLU A 59 -1.20 11.75 -1.40
N LEU A 60 -0.55 11.12 -0.42
CA LEU A 60 -1.02 9.86 0.16
C LEU A 60 -2.37 10.04 0.85
N PHE A 61 -2.60 11.17 1.52
CA PHE A 61 -3.90 11.49 2.10
C PHE A 61 -5.00 11.59 1.04
N THR A 62 -4.69 12.16 -0.13
CA THR A 62 -5.62 12.21 -1.27
C THR A 62 -5.92 10.81 -1.80
N ARG A 63 -4.90 9.96 -1.95
CA ARG A 63 -5.07 8.54 -2.35
C ARG A 63 -5.88 7.74 -1.34
N TYR A 64 -5.62 7.94 -0.06
CA TYR A 64 -6.35 7.31 1.04
C TYR A 64 -7.85 7.66 0.98
N ARG A 65 -8.19 8.94 0.80
CA ARG A 65 -9.58 9.37 0.63
C ARG A 65 -10.27 8.73 -0.57
N HIS A 66 -9.54 8.58 -1.69
CA HIS A 66 -10.06 7.91 -2.87
C HIS A 66 -10.32 6.42 -2.60
N LEU A 67 -9.40 5.72 -1.93
CA LEU A 67 -9.58 4.34 -1.51
C LEU A 67 -10.80 4.18 -0.59
N LEU A 68 -10.96 5.05 0.40
CA LEU A 68 -12.14 5.01 1.28
C LEU A 68 -13.45 5.13 0.49
N HIS A 69 -13.46 5.93 -0.58
CA HIS A 69 -14.63 6.04 -1.46
C HIS A 69 -14.91 4.73 -2.17
N LEU A 70 -13.89 4.07 -2.72
CA LEU A 70 -14.03 2.77 -3.38
C LEU A 70 -14.53 1.68 -2.42
N LEU A 71 -14.09 1.73 -1.16
CA LEU A 71 -14.51 0.77 -0.13
C LEU A 71 -15.94 1.03 0.38
N GLU A 72 -16.52 2.20 0.15
CA GLU A 72 -17.95 2.43 0.44
C GLU A 72 -18.84 1.71 -0.59
N ASP A 73 -18.37 1.56 -1.83
CA ASP A 73 -19.10 0.88 -2.90
C ASP A 73 -19.03 -0.65 -2.76
N GLY A 74 -18.03 -1.17 -2.06
CA GLY A 74 -17.91 -2.60 -1.78
C GLY A 74 -16.48 -3.02 -1.42
N ASP A 75 -16.32 -4.32 -1.15
CA ASP A 75 -14.99 -4.92 -0.98
C ASP A 75 -14.18 -4.72 -2.26
N ASN A 76 -12.99 -4.13 -2.12
CA ASN A 76 -12.08 -3.90 -3.22
C ASN A 76 -10.64 -4.16 -2.80
N LEU A 77 -10.32 -5.43 -2.59
CA LEU A 77 -8.95 -5.86 -2.25
C LEU A 77 -7.89 -5.34 -3.24
N PRO A 78 -8.09 -5.34 -4.58
CA PRO A 78 -7.12 -4.76 -5.49
C PRO A 78 -6.80 -3.28 -5.22
N ALA A 79 -7.81 -2.47 -4.86
CA ALA A 79 -7.59 -1.07 -4.50
C ALA A 79 -6.77 -0.92 -3.21
N VAL A 80 -6.98 -1.82 -2.22
CA VAL A 80 -6.16 -1.88 -1.00
C VAL A 80 -4.71 -2.22 -1.34
N MET A 81 -4.48 -3.23 -2.18
CA MET A 81 -3.13 -3.61 -2.62
C MET A 81 -2.42 -2.47 -3.37
N LEU A 82 -3.12 -1.75 -4.25
CA LEU A 82 -2.55 -0.58 -4.93
C LEU A 82 -2.18 0.53 -3.93
N PHE A 83 -2.99 0.74 -2.90
CA PHE A 83 -2.66 1.71 -1.86
C PHE A 83 -1.46 1.27 -1.01
N GLU A 84 -1.27 -0.02 -0.74
CA GLU A 84 -0.06 -0.53 -0.09
C GLU A 84 1.20 -0.19 -0.90
N LEU A 85 1.14 -0.29 -2.23
CA LEU A 85 2.24 0.11 -3.11
C LEU A 85 2.52 1.62 -3.03
N GLU A 86 1.49 2.45 -2.94
CA GLU A 86 1.62 3.90 -2.75
C GLU A 86 2.25 4.23 -1.38
N VAL A 87 1.92 3.47 -0.33
CA VAL A 87 2.56 3.58 0.99
C VAL A 87 4.05 3.22 0.89
N LEU A 88 4.40 2.13 0.21
CA LEU A 88 5.79 1.73 -0.01
C LEU A 88 6.58 2.78 -0.80
N ALA A 89 5.99 3.34 -1.87
CA ALA A 89 6.59 4.42 -2.64
C ALA A 89 6.84 5.66 -1.77
N ALA A 90 5.89 6.03 -0.90
CA ALA A 90 6.05 7.13 0.05
C ALA A 90 7.15 6.89 1.11
N CYS A 91 7.56 5.64 1.34
CA CYS A 91 8.73 5.30 2.15
C CYS A 91 10.06 5.40 1.38
N GLY A 92 10.04 5.73 0.09
CA GLY A 92 11.21 5.71 -0.79
C GLY A 92 11.52 4.34 -1.38
N HIS A 93 10.65 3.35 -1.18
CA HIS A 93 10.74 2.04 -1.81
C HIS A 93 9.83 1.99 -3.04
N GLU A 94 10.13 2.85 -4.02
CA GLU A 94 9.51 2.73 -5.33
C GLU A 94 9.90 1.38 -5.93
N LEU A 95 8.91 0.52 -6.11
CA LEU A 95 9.09 -0.64 -6.95
C LEU A 95 9.36 -0.12 -8.35
N SER A 96 10.55 -0.44 -8.89
CA SER A 96 10.84 -0.25 -10.31
C SER A 96 9.64 -0.76 -11.10
N SER A 97 9.37 -0.15 -12.26
CA SER A 97 8.11 -0.18 -13.03
C SER A 97 7.56 -1.56 -13.43
N TRP A 98 8.08 -2.65 -12.87
CA TRP A 98 7.78 -4.04 -13.18
C TRP A 98 7.98 -4.33 -14.67
N GLN A 99 8.83 -3.51 -15.31
CA GLN A 99 9.20 -3.62 -16.72
C GLN A 99 10.48 -4.42 -16.89
N ASP A 100 11.47 -4.19 -16.03
CA ASP A 100 12.76 -4.85 -16.07
C ASP A 100 13.03 -5.64 -14.78
N ASP A 101 13.71 -6.76 -14.94
CA ASP A 101 14.24 -7.57 -13.85
C ASP A 101 15.46 -6.88 -13.21
N ALA A 102 15.99 -7.46 -12.14
CA ALA A 102 17.14 -6.96 -11.39
C ALA A 102 18.43 -6.89 -12.22
N ASN A 103 18.49 -7.54 -13.38
CA ASN A 103 19.60 -7.48 -14.33
C ASN A 103 19.35 -6.45 -15.45
N GLY A 104 18.23 -5.72 -15.43
CA GLY A 104 17.84 -4.77 -16.47
C GLY A 104 17.28 -5.43 -17.73
N GLN A 105 16.83 -6.69 -17.65
CA GLN A 105 16.18 -7.38 -18.76
C GLN A 105 14.67 -7.24 -18.67
N VAL A 106 14.00 -7.03 -19.81
CA VAL A 106 12.54 -6.94 -19.86
C VAL A 106 11.91 -8.19 -19.24
N ILE A 107 10.98 -7.98 -18.32
CA ILE A 107 10.25 -9.05 -17.65
C ILE A 107 9.43 -9.82 -18.68
N ARG A 108 9.61 -11.14 -18.64
CA ARG A 108 9.01 -12.08 -19.58
C ARG A 108 7.83 -12.79 -18.93
N PRO A 109 6.63 -12.74 -19.53
CA PRO A 109 5.43 -13.34 -18.93
C PRO A 109 5.48 -14.86 -18.86
N ASP A 110 6.38 -15.51 -19.59
CA ASP A 110 6.58 -16.96 -19.61
C ASP A 110 7.60 -17.47 -18.57
N LEU A 111 8.23 -16.57 -17.81
CA LEU A 111 9.17 -16.91 -16.75
C LEU A 111 8.57 -16.67 -15.36
N ASN A 112 8.98 -17.49 -14.40
CA ASN A 112 8.72 -17.23 -12.99
C ASN A 112 9.82 -16.32 -12.45
N TYR A 113 9.48 -15.46 -11.50
CA TYR A 113 10.43 -14.57 -10.84
C TYR A 113 10.31 -14.68 -9.32
N HIS A 114 11.42 -14.51 -8.62
CA HIS A 114 11.42 -14.25 -7.19
C HIS A 114 11.69 -12.78 -6.93
N TYR A 115 10.91 -12.18 -6.03
CA TYR A 115 11.13 -10.82 -5.59
C TYR A 115 12.11 -10.81 -4.43
N GLN A 116 13.19 -10.06 -4.57
CA GLN A 116 14.13 -9.75 -3.50
C GLN A 116 13.96 -8.28 -3.11
N PRO A 117 13.66 -7.98 -1.82
CA PRO A 117 13.59 -6.61 -1.34
C PRO A 117 14.85 -5.81 -1.71
N GLU A 118 14.65 -4.55 -2.10
CA GLU A 118 15.70 -3.59 -2.54
C GLU A 118 16.46 -3.95 -3.82
N ARG A 119 16.33 -5.18 -4.33
CA ARG A 119 17.04 -5.66 -5.52
C ARG A 119 16.12 -5.92 -6.72
N GLY A 120 14.83 -6.14 -6.48
CA GLY A 120 13.83 -6.32 -7.54
C GLY A 120 13.59 -7.79 -7.87
N LEU A 121 13.18 -8.05 -9.12
CA LEU A 121 12.79 -9.38 -9.59
C LEU A 121 13.96 -10.12 -10.20
N TYR A 122 14.16 -11.39 -9.84
CA TYR A 122 15.15 -12.26 -10.46
C TYR A 122 14.46 -13.48 -11.09
N PRO A 123 14.85 -13.88 -12.32
CA PRO A 123 14.26 -15.05 -12.96
C PRO A 123 14.54 -16.30 -12.12
N LEU A 124 13.49 -17.08 -11.88
CA LEU A 124 13.59 -18.39 -11.26
C LEU A 124 14.02 -19.38 -12.34
N ILE A 125 15.31 -19.71 -12.37
CA ILE A 125 15.82 -20.75 -13.25
C ILE A 125 15.54 -22.09 -12.57
N ASN A 126 14.53 -22.81 -13.05
CA ASN A 126 14.31 -24.20 -12.62
C ASN A 126 15.44 -25.04 -13.23
N GLU A 127 16.25 -25.70 -12.40
CA GLU A 127 17.30 -26.62 -12.86
C GLU A 127 16.74 -27.96 -13.42
N ASP A 128 15.42 -28.12 -13.49
CA ASP A 128 14.75 -29.34 -14.00
C ASP A 128 14.63 -29.38 -15.54
N THR A 129 15.68 -28.99 -16.27
CA THR A 129 15.79 -29.28 -17.72
C THR A 129 17.17 -29.83 -18.10
N GLN A 130 17.87 -30.46 -17.15
CA GLN A 130 19.06 -31.28 -17.43
C GLN A 130 18.93 -32.72 -16.90
N GLN A 131 17.81 -33.40 -17.15
CA GLN A 131 17.76 -34.86 -17.01
C GLN A 131 16.66 -35.51 -17.85
N ALA A 132 16.67 -35.27 -19.17
CA ALA A 132 15.80 -36.01 -20.10
C ALA A 132 16.51 -36.54 -21.36
N ASP A 133 17.84 -36.40 -21.47
CA ASP A 133 18.62 -36.98 -22.56
C ASP A 133 19.86 -37.72 -22.00
N LEU A 134 19.64 -38.88 -21.40
CA LEU A 134 20.67 -39.91 -21.35
C LEU A 134 20.24 -41.02 -22.32
N PRO A 135 20.94 -41.21 -23.46
CA PRO A 135 20.67 -42.35 -24.32
C PRO A 135 21.03 -43.62 -23.54
N PHE A 136 20.08 -44.55 -23.45
CA PHE A 136 20.38 -45.91 -23.05
C PHE A 136 21.33 -46.51 -24.09
N THR A 137 22.59 -46.77 -23.70
CA THR A 137 23.42 -47.80 -24.32
C THR A 137 24.33 -48.40 -23.26
#